data_AF-A0AA88VME3-F1
#
_entry.id   AF-A0AA88VME3-F1
#
_cell.length_a   1.000
_cell.length_b   1.000
_cell.length_c   1.000
_cell.angle_alpha   90.00
_cell.angle_beta   90.00
_cell.angle_gamma   90.00
#
_symmetry.space_group_name_H-M   'P 1'
#
loop_
_entity.id
_entity.type
_entity.pdbx_description
1 polymer ?
#
loop_
_entity_poly.entity_id
_entity_poly.type
_entity_poly.pdbx_seq_one_letter_code
_entity_poly.pdbx_strand_id
1 'polypeptide(L)'
;MDGTRLEYISGSEISFFKNGNCQGLAFKDLYGGRYYPAASMYTLPNQPNCVVRFNFGPDFESFPEDFGGCPVPRPMIEVPYHGFDGRIENGNPWVSTGMRRMLQVVNEHGAKLVEAA
;
A
#
# COMPACT_ATOMS: atom_id res chain seq x y z
N MET A 1 -34.25 8.27 -9.53
CA MET A 1 -32.81 8.08 -9.36
C MET A 1 -32.48 8.47 -7.93
N ASP A 2 -32.58 7.53 -6.99
CA ASP A 2 -32.13 7.71 -5.62
C ASP A 2 -30.63 7.39 -5.56
N GLY A 3 -29.82 8.41 -5.87
CA GLY A 3 -28.36 8.30 -5.85
C GLY A 3 -27.88 7.80 -4.50
N THR A 4 -27.35 6.57 -4.47
CA THR A 4 -26.89 5.89 -3.26
C THR A 4 -25.67 6.64 -2.74
N ARG A 5 -25.86 7.43 -1.68
CA ARG A 5 -24.78 8.09 -0.96
C ARG A 5 -23.95 7.00 -0.29
N LEU A 6 -22.67 6.90 -0.67
CA LEU A 6 -21.74 6.00 0.00
C LEU A 6 -21.65 6.41 1.49
N GLU A 7 -21.88 5.46 2.39
CA GLU A 7 -21.76 5.70 3.82
C GLU A 7 -20.28 5.75 4.21
N TYR A 8 -19.90 6.79 4.95
CA TYR A 8 -18.55 6.92 5.51
C TYR A 8 -18.49 6.29 6.90
N ILE A 9 -17.31 5.81 7.26
CA ILE A 9 -17.02 5.26 8.57
C ILE A 9 -16.49 6.39 9.45
N SER A 10 -17.32 6.89 10.36
CA SER A 10 -16.95 7.97 11.28
C SER A 10 -15.68 7.62 12.07
N GLY A 11 -14.72 8.54 12.09
CA GLY A 11 -13.45 8.37 12.81
C GLY A 11 -12.45 7.45 12.11
N SER A 12 -12.73 7.03 10.87
CA SER A 12 -11.72 6.40 10.02
C SER A 12 -10.77 7.44 9.45
N GLU A 13 -9.49 7.12 9.40
CA GLU A 13 -8.43 8.06 9.00
C GLU A 13 -7.33 7.32 8.22
N ILE A 14 -6.64 8.04 7.33
CA ILE A 14 -5.37 7.63 6.73
C ILE A 14 -4.33 8.67 7.10
N SER A 15 -3.31 8.26 7.84
CA SER A 15 -2.13 9.07 8.15
C SER A 15 -0.92 8.55 7.39
N PHE A 16 0.04 9.42 7.08
CA PHE A 16 1.27 9.00 6.40
C PHE A 16 2.52 9.47 7.12
N PHE A 17 3.59 8.70 6.96
CA PHE A 17 4.85 8.87 7.67
C PHE A 17 6.00 8.89 6.67
N LYS A 18 7.00 9.71 6.94
CA LYS A 18 8.26 9.76 6.19
C LYS A 18 9.40 9.42 7.14
N ASN A 19 10.04 8.28 6.91
CA ASN A 19 11.12 7.75 7.75
C ASN A 19 10.74 7.74 9.25
N GLY A 20 9.55 7.22 9.58
CA GLY A 20 9.04 7.17 10.96
C GLY A 20 8.37 8.45 11.47
N ASN A 21 8.57 9.60 10.82
CA ASN A 21 7.99 10.88 11.27
C ASN A 21 6.61 11.12 10.66
N CYS A 22 5.61 11.41 11.49
CA CYS A 22 4.25 11.73 11.06
C CYS A 22 4.24 12.99 10.18
N GLN A 23 3.63 12.88 9.00
CA GLN A 23 3.44 13.99 8.06
C GLN A 23 2.00 14.55 8.12
N GLY A 24 1.14 13.91 8.92
CA GLY A 24 -0.24 14.31 9.13
C GLY A 24 -1.26 13.38 8.46
N LEU A 25 -2.49 13.87 8.43
CA LEU A 25 -3.67 13.17 7.94
C LEU A 25 -3.83 13.39 6.44
N ALA A 26 -3.82 12.30 5.67
CA ALA A 26 -4.12 12.31 4.25
C ALA A 26 -5.63 12.32 4.00
N PHE A 27 -6.38 11.50 4.75
CA PHE A 27 -7.84 11.37 4.60
C PHE A 27 -8.52 11.14 5.93
N LYS A 28 -9.79 11.57 6.03
CA LYS A 28 -10.72 11.28 7.13
C LYS A 28 -12.07 10.86 6.56
N ASP A 29 -12.84 10.15 7.37
CA ASP A 29 -14.21 9.72 7.05
C ASP A 29 -14.26 8.97 5.72
N LEU A 30 -13.47 7.90 5.64
CA LEU A 30 -13.39 7.00 4.49
C LEU A 30 -14.73 6.33 4.25
N TYR A 31 -15.07 6.10 2.97
CA TYR A 31 -16.21 5.29 2.61
C TYR A 31 -16.06 3.84 3.07
N GLY A 32 -17.17 3.20 3.44
CA GLY A 32 -17.18 1.78 3.80
C GLY A 32 -16.68 0.90 2.64
N GLY A 33 -15.76 -0.02 2.94
CA GLY A 33 -15.20 -0.94 1.94
C GLY A 33 -13.93 -1.62 2.40
N ARG A 34 -13.39 -2.51 1.55
CA ARG A 34 -12.06 -3.10 1.76
C ARG A 34 -11.03 -2.30 0.99
N TYR A 35 -9.98 -1.89 1.68
CA TYR A 35 -8.86 -1.16 1.10
C TYR A 35 -7.63 -2.07 1.05
N TYR A 36 -6.95 -2.07 -0.10
CA TYR A 36 -5.72 -2.82 -0.32
C TYR A 36 -4.57 -1.83 -0.55
N PRO A 37 -3.38 -2.05 0.05
CA PRO A 37 -2.20 -1.25 -0.27
C PRO A 37 -1.92 -1.30 -1.77
N ALA A 38 -1.73 -0.14 -2.38
CA ALA A 38 -1.49 -0.01 -3.81
C ALA A 38 -0.41 1.04 -4.08
N ALA A 39 0.37 0.82 -5.13
CA ALA A 39 1.30 1.78 -5.67
C ALA A 39 1.07 1.85 -7.17
N SER A 40 1.13 3.06 -7.71
CA SER A 40 1.13 3.31 -9.15
C SER A 40 2.48 3.92 -9.51
N MET A 41 3.13 3.38 -10.52
CA MET A 41 4.40 3.91 -11.00
C MET A 41 4.19 4.68 -12.30
N TYR A 42 4.83 5.84 -12.38
CA TYR A 42 4.94 6.60 -13.62
C TYR A 42 6.42 6.86 -13.90
N THR A 43 6.85 6.59 -15.13
CA THR A 43 8.24 6.82 -15.58
C THR A 43 8.22 7.71 -16.81
N LEU A 44 8.99 8.79 -16.80
CA LEU A 44 9.15 9.68 -17.95
C LEU A 44 10.03 9.04 -19.04
N PRO A 45 9.89 9.46 -20.31
CA PRO A 45 10.81 9.06 -21.35
C PRO A 45 12.27 9.35 -20.98
N ASN A 46 13.18 8.44 -21.31
CA ASN A 46 14.62 8.55 -21.04
C ASN A 46 15.02 8.68 -19.55
N GLN A 47 14.12 8.34 -18.62
CA GLN A 47 14.43 8.22 -17.19
C GLN A 47 14.51 6.74 -16.79
N PRO A 48 15.27 6.40 -15.74
CA PRO A 48 15.26 5.04 -15.20
C PRO A 48 13.87 4.68 -14.67
N ASN A 49 13.54 3.38 -14.69
CA ASN A 49 12.27 2.88 -14.20
C ASN A 49 12.03 3.29 -12.73
N CYS A 50 10.83 3.79 -12.45
CA CYS A 50 10.36 3.93 -11.08
C CYS A 50 10.20 2.54 -10.46
N VAL A 51 10.89 2.29 -9.34
CA VAL A 51 10.83 1.04 -8.60
C VAL A 51 10.35 1.33 -7.18
N VAL A 52 9.32 0.61 -6.75
CA VAL A 52 8.77 0.66 -5.40
C VAL A 52 8.77 -0.75 -4.82
N ARG A 53 9.17 -0.88 -3.55
CA ARG A 53 9.11 -2.14 -2.80
C ARG A 53 8.15 -1.97 -1.63
N PHE A 54 7.16 -2.86 -1.53
CA PHE A 54 6.36 -2.97 -0.32
C PHE A 54 7.11 -3.78 0.73
N ASN A 55 7.26 -3.23 1.92
CA ASN A 55 7.64 -3.96 3.11
C ASN A 55 6.40 -4.15 4.00
N PHE A 56 5.88 -5.38 4.06
CA PHE A 56 4.69 -5.70 4.85
C PHE A 56 5.01 -6.09 6.31
N GLY A 57 6.26 -5.97 6.73
CA GLY A 57 6.74 -6.36 8.05
C GLY A 57 7.10 -7.86 8.15
N PRO A 58 7.49 -8.33 9.34
CA PRO A 58 7.44 -7.61 10.62
C PRO A 58 8.60 -6.60 10.82
N ASP A 59 9.68 -6.74 10.07
CA ASP A 59 10.87 -5.91 10.23
C ASP A 59 10.76 -4.63 9.40
N PHE A 60 10.60 -3.49 10.06
CA PHE A 60 10.47 -2.18 9.42
C PHE A 60 11.76 -1.36 9.52
N GLU A 61 12.13 -0.70 8.42
CA GLU A 61 13.32 0.17 8.37
C GLU A 61 13.15 1.43 9.24
N SER A 62 11.92 1.95 9.36
CA SER A 62 11.60 3.12 10.18
C SER A 62 10.16 3.03 10.71
N PHE A 63 9.98 2.34 11.84
CA PHE A 63 8.68 2.25 12.49
C PHE A 63 8.37 3.54 13.27
N PRO A 64 7.16 4.12 13.18
CA PRO A 64 6.83 5.34 13.92
C PRO A 64 6.86 5.14 15.44
N GLU A 65 7.42 6.12 16.16
CA GLU A 65 7.39 6.16 17.63
C GLU A 65 6.10 6.80 18.17
N ASP A 66 5.47 7.66 17.38
CA ASP A 66 4.23 8.36 17.72
C ASP A 66 3.20 8.21 16.60
N PHE A 67 2.01 7.76 16.97
CA PHE A 67 0.85 7.58 16.07
C PHE A 67 -0.19 8.71 16.24
N GLY A 68 0.14 9.81 16.93
CA GLY A 68 -0.76 10.93 17.13
C GLY A 68 -1.98 10.57 17.98
N GLY A 69 -1.80 9.65 18.94
CA GLY A 69 -2.88 9.11 19.78
C GLY A 69 -3.70 7.98 19.13
N CYS A 70 -3.44 7.63 17.86
CA CYS A 70 -4.05 6.44 17.25
C CYS A 70 -3.43 5.15 17.84
N PRO A 71 -4.18 4.04 17.84
CA PRO A 71 -3.63 2.73 18.19
C PRO A 71 -2.49 2.32 17.25
N VAL A 72 -1.50 1.60 17.79
CA VAL A 72 -0.42 1.02 16.97
C VAL A 72 -1.04 0.01 15.97
N PRO A 73 -0.79 0.16 14.66
CA PRO A 73 -1.34 -0.74 13.66
C PRO A 73 -0.65 -2.10 13.67
N ARG A 74 -1.36 -3.14 13.21
CA ARG A 74 -0.77 -4.45 12.96
C ARG A 74 -0.06 -4.47 11.59
N PRO A 75 1.07 -5.18 11.45
CA PRO A 75 1.78 -5.28 10.19
C PRO A 75 0.96 -6.03 9.13
N MET A 76 1.12 -5.67 7.86
CA MET A 76 0.35 -6.26 6.76
C MET A 76 0.62 -7.76 6.57
N ILE A 77 1.78 -8.28 7.00
CA ILE A 77 2.11 -9.71 6.98
C ILE A 77 1.15 -10.56 7.82
N GLU A 78 0.48 -9.97 8.82
CA GLU A 78 -0.50 -10.64 9.68
C GLU A 78 -1.93 -10.65 9.12
N VAL A 79 -2.17 -9.95 8.01
CA VAL A 79 -3.50 -9.90 7.39
C VAL A 79 -3.77 -11.24 6.67
N PRO A 80 -4.83 -11.99 7.02
CA PRO A 80 -5.16 -13.22 6.32
C PRO A 80 -5.42 -12.96 4.84
N TYR A 81 -4.98 -13.86 3.97
CA TYR A 81 -5.32 -13.77 2.55
C TYR A 81 -6.79 -14.12 2.35
N HIS A 82 -7.59 -13.11 1.99
CA HIS A 82 -8.97 -13.29 1.59
C HIS A 82 -8.94 -13.41 0.07
N GLY A 83 -9.13 -14.63 -0.45
CA GLY A 83 -9.00 -14.95 -1.87
C GLY A 83 -9.67 -13.92 -2.80
N PHE A 84 -9.06 -13.70 -3.95
CA PHE A 84 -9.63 -12.85 -5.00
C PHE A 84 -10.70 -13.65 -5.76
N ASP A 85 -11.98 -13.30 -5.58
CA ASP A 85 -13.09 -13.87 -6.34
C ASP A 85 -13.21 -13.16 -7.70
N GLY A 86 -12.18 -13.33 -8.52
CA GLY A 86 -12.04 -12.68 -9.82
C GLY A 86 -12.82 -13.43 -10.90
N ARG A 87 -14.03 -12.98 -11.22
CA ARG A 87 -14.57 -13.26 -12.56
C ARG A 87 -13.68 -12.52 -13.58
N ILE A 88 -12.96 -13.29 -14.38
CA ILE A 88 -12.10 -12.79 -15.45
C ILE A 88 -13.02 -12.25 -16.55
N GLU A 89 -13.19 -10.94 -16.65
CA GLU A 89 -13.65 -10.32 -17.89
C GLU A 89 -12.41 -10.09 -18.77
N ASN A 90 -12.39 -10.79 -19.91
CA ASN A 90 -11.35 -10.75 -20.96
C ASN A 90 -10.15 -11.70 -20.73
N GLY A 91 -10.33 -12.95 -21.13
CA GLY A 91 -9.37 -14.05 -21.02
C GLY A 91 -8.06 -13.91 -21.80
N ASN A 92 -7.17 -13.03 -21.33
CA ASN A 92 -5.75 -13.05 -21.72
C ASN A 92 -4.93 -13.87 -20.69
N PRO A 93 -4.27 -14.97 -21.09
CA PRO A 93 -3.60 -15.89 -20.15
C PRO A 93 -2.31 -15.35 -19.50
N TRP A 94 -1.86 -14.14 -19.86
CA TRP A 94 -0.54 -13.62 -19.46
C TRP A 94 -0.56 -12.57 -18.34
N VAL A 95 -1.72 -12.30 -17.72
CA VAL A 95 -1.80 -11.35 -16.59
C VAL A 95 -2.45 -12.00 -15.37
N SER A 96 -1.92 -13.15 -14.99
CA SER A 96 -2.05 -13.68 -13.63
C SER A 96 -0.93 -14.68 -13.39
N THR A 97 0.33 -14.24 -13.57
CA THR A 97 1.39 -14.83 -12.76
C THR A 97 0.98 -14.57 -11.33
N GLY A 98 0.46 -15.62 -10.68
CA GLY A 98 -0.26 -15.51 -9.43
C GLY A 98 0.49 -14.64 -8.44
N MET A 99 -0.27 -13.99 -7.57
CA MET A 99 0.20 -13.55 -6.25
C MET A 99 0.66 -14.79 -5.47
N ARG A 100 1.73 -15.45 -5.94
CA ARG A 100 2.59 -16.29 -5.13
C ARG A 100 3.37 -15.31 -4.26
N ARG A 101 3.55 -15.66 -3.00
CA ARG A 101 4.52 -15.00 -2.12
C ARG A 101 5.89 -15.00 -2.82
N MET A 102 6.25 -13.92 -3.53
CA MET A 102 7.62 -13.66 -3.92
C MET A 102 8.25 -12.81 -2.82
N LEU A 103 8.68 -13.48 -1.75
CA LEU A 103 9.74 -12.94 -0.91
C LEU A 103 11.04 -13.13 -1.72
N GLN A 104 11.34 -12.22 -2.64
CA GLN A 104 12.67 -12.18 -3.24
C GLN A 104 13.53 -11.27 -2.36
N VAL A 105 14.35 -11.88 -1.52
CA VAL A 105 15.51 -11.21 -0.93
C VAL A 105 16.46 -10.94 -2.08
N VAL A 106 16.41 -9.72 -2.62
CA VAL A 106 17.37 -9.26 -3.62
C VAL A 106 18.56 -8.74 -2.83
N ASN A 107 19.66 -9.48 -2.84
CA ASN A 107 20.93 -8.98 -2.34
C ASN A 107 21.36 -7.79 -3.20
N GLU A 108 21.58 -6.71 -2.48
CA GLU A 108 21.92 -5.36 -2.88
C GLU A 108 23.22 -5.27 -3.68
N HIS A 109 23.14 -4.62 -4.85
CA HIS A 109 24.23 -3.84 -5.41
C HIS A 109 23.68 -2.53 -5.98
N GLY A 110 23.81 -1.46 -5.19
CA GLY A 110 24.07 -0.11 -5.73
C GLY A 110 22.89 0.75 -6.21
N ALA A 111 21.69 0.64 -5.64
CA ALA A 111 20.64 1.63 -5.88
C ALA A 111 20.66 2.70 -4.79
N LYS A 112 21.15 3.91 -5.12
CA LYS A 112 20.96 5.10 -4.27
C LYS A 112 19.47 5.33 -4.10
N LEU A 113 18.99 5.30 -2.85
CA LEU A 113 17.69 5.84 -2.47
C LEU A 113 17.70 7.33 -2.80
N VAL A 114 16.97 7.73 -3.84
CA VAL A 114 16.61 9.12 -4.07
C VAL A 114 15.29 9.36 -3.35
N GLU A 115 15.35 10.24 -2.37
CA GLU A 115 14.19 10.73 -1.63
C GLU A 115 13.26 11.46 -2.60
N ALA A 116 12.01 11.02 -2.72
CA ALA A 116 10.99 11.80 -3.41
C ALA A 116 10.65 13.03 -2.55
N ALA A 117 10.70 14.20 -3.19
CA ALA A 117 10.31 15.49 -2.62
C ALA A 117 8.79 15.56 -2.39
#